data_AF-A0A524QVN1-F1
#
_entry.id   AF-A0A524QVN1-F1
#
_cell.length_a   1.000
_cell.length_b   1.000
_cell.length_c   1.000
_cell.angle_alpha   90.00
_cell.angle_beta   90.00
_cell.angle_gamma   90.00
#
_symmetry.space_group_name_H-M   'P 1'
#
loop_
_entity.id
_entity.type
_entity.pdbx_description
1 polymer ?
#
loop_
_entity_poly.entity_id
_entity_poly.type
_entity_poly.pdbx_seq_one_letter_code
_entity_poly.pdbx_strand_id
1 'polypeptide(L)'
;MKRILLSRTDAIGDLILTLPVARSIKEAYSDYHITMLVSEYTEQLLEGEEYIDGVMTIPGRELGSYVEVRELSHLLQAGNFDVVVFFYPRFSLALAARMAHITRRIGTGYRSYSLLLNERVKLHRKHSGKHELDLNYDLVESTFPGLPRHEPHLTVLEPEICSAQALLAGNGVDPGEPFVIVHPFSRGSSPNWRPEHYASLVQELAASSVPVLITGSQQERLRFGSLFADSPGVINVAGETDLRQLKGLI
;
A
#
# COMPACT_ATOMS: atom_id res chain seq x y z
N MET A 1 18.85 16.46 -13.18
CA MET A 1 17.72 15.57 -12.89
C MET A 1 17.30 15.81 -11.45
N LYS A 2 16.03 16.14 -11.20
CA LYS A 2 15.54 16.41 -9.84
C LYS A 2 15.12 15.09 -9.19
N ARG A 3 15.30 14.93 -7.89
CA ARG A 3 14.97 13.69 -7.16
C ARG A 3 13.90 13.97 -6.13
N ILE A 4 12.79 13.23 -6.22
CA ILE A 4 11.68 13.32 -5.27
C ILE A 4 11.52 12.01 -4.51
N LEU A 5 11.29 12.14 -3.21
CA LEU A 5 10.90 11.05 -2.34
C LEU A 5 9.41 11.16 -1.98
N LEU A 6 8.64 10.14 -2.30
CA LEU A 6 7.23 10.03 -1.94
C LEU A 6 7.11 9.04 -0.78
N SER A 7 6.74 9.51 0.41
CA SER A 7 6.74 8.71 1.63
C SER A 7 5.32 8.32 2.05
N ARG A 8 5.06 7.00 2.03
CA ARG A 8 3.81 6.37 2.44
C ARG A 8 4.13 5.01 3.08
N THR A 9 4.28 5.01 4.40
CA THR A 9 4.87 3.89 5.17
C THR A 9 3.86 3.19 6.09
N ASP A 10 2.58 3.26 5.73
CA ASP A 10 1.44 2.79 6.49
C ASP A 10 0.71 1.63 5.79
N ALA A 11 -0.61 1.68 5.61
CA ALA A 11 -1.38 0.53 5.12
C ALA A 11 -1.23 0.33 3.60
N ILE A 12 -1.40 -0.91 3.15
CA ILE A 12 -1.41 -1.27 1.72
C ILE A 12 -2.40 -0.42 0.90
N GLY A 13 -3.61 -0.20 1.41
CA GLY A 13 -4.62 0.61 0.72
C GLY A 13 -4.16 2.06 0.51
N ASP A 14 -3.53 2.67 1.51
CA ASP A 14 -3.02 4.05 1.41
C ASP A 14 -1.88 4.16 0.39
N LEU A 15 -1.05 3.12 0.25
CA LEU A 15 -0.02 3.05 -0.79
C LEU A 15 -0.64 3.02 -2.18
N ILE A 16 -1.59 2.12 -2.43
CA ILE A 16 -2.28 2.00 -3.72
C ILE A 16 -2.95 3.34 -4.08
N LEU A 17 -3.57 4.03 -3.12
CA LEU A 17 -4.17 5.35 -3.30
C LEU A 17 -3.17 6.51 -3.45
N THR A 18 -1.87 6.25 -3.30
CA THR A 18 -0.79 7.23 -3.51
C THR A 18 -0.14 7.07 -4.89
N LEU A 19 -0.18 5.87 -5.48
CA LEU A 19 0.44 5.57 -6.78
C LEU A 19 -0.04 6.47 -7.93
N PRO A 20 -1.34 6.80 -8.06
CA PRO A 20 -1.79 7.75 -9.07
C PRO A 20 -1.08 9.10 -9.02
N VAL A 21 -0.73 9.59 -7.82
CA VAL A 21 0.01 10.85 -7.66
C VAL A 21 1.42 10.71 -8.22
N ALA A 22 2.11 9.60 -7.94
CA ALA A 22 3.43 9.34 -8.49
C ALA A 22 3.43 9.27 -10.02
N ARG A 23 2.47 8.53 -10.59
CA ARG A 23 2.24 8.45 -12.04
C ARG A 23 2.02 9.83 -12.66
N SER A 24 1.14 10.62 -12.05
CA SER A 24 0.81 11.96 -12.54
C SER A 24 2.01 12.90 -12.53
N ILE A 25 2.84 12.82 -11.47
CA ILE A 25 4.09 13.59 -11.39
C ILE A 25 5.04 13.17 -12.50
N LYS A 26 5.20 11.86 -12.76
CA LYS A 26 6.09 11.37 -13.82
C LYS A 26 5.66 11.83 -15.21
N GLU A 27 4.35 11.77 -15.49
CA GLU A 27 3.78 12.21 -16.77
C GLU A 27 3.92 13.72 -16.98
N ALA A 28 3.64 14.53 -15.95
CA ALA A 28 3.72 15.99 -16.04
C ALA A 28 5.16 16.53 -15.95
N TYR A 29 6.07 15.79 -15.30
CA TYR A 29 7.44 16.19 -15.03
C TYR A 29 8.44 15.04 -15.26
N SER A 30 8.69 14.72 -16.53
CA SER A 30 9.58 13.62 -16.97
C SER A 30 11.00 13.66 -16.39
N ASP A 31 11.48 14.84 -15.99
CA ASP A 31 12.84 15.07 -15.48
C ASP A 31 13.02 14.68 -14.00
N TYR A 32 11.92 14.27 -13.33
CA TYR A 32 11.96 13.78 -11.96
C TYR A 32 12.28 12.29 -11.92
N HIS A 33 13.23 11.96 -11.05
CA HIS A 33 13.46 10.62 -10.54
C HIS A 33 12.61 10.46 -9.28
N ILE A 34 11.63 9.56 -9.32
CA ILE A 34 10.67 9.31 -8.26
C ILE A 34 11.10 8.09 -7.47
N THR A 35 11.40 8.27 -6.19
CA THR A 35 11.65 7.18 -5.25
C THR A 35 10.51 7.09 -4.24
N MET A 36 10.01 5.88 -3.99
CA MET A 36 9.00 5.62 -2.96
C MET A 36 9.67 5.19 -1.65
N LEU A 37 9.34 5.83 -0.54
CA LEU A 37 9.68 5.35 0.81
C LEU A 37 8.46 4.66 1.41
N VAL A 38 8.51 3.33 1.52
CA VAL A 38 7.38 2.48 1.94
C VAL A 38 7.75 1.57 3.10
N SER A 39 6.75 0.89 3.66
CA SER A 39 7.02 -0.21 4.59
C SER A 39 7.58 -1.43 3.85
N GLU A 40 8.47 -2.18 4.49
CA GLU A 40 9.04 -3.43 3.93
C GLU A 40 7.98 -4.38 3.35
N TYR A 41 6.87 -4.60 4.07
CA TYR A 41 5.83 -5.52 3.63
C TYR A 41 5.08 -5.07 2.37
N THR A 42 5.15 -3.80 1.98
CA THR A 42 4.45 -3.25 0.80
C THR A 42 5.37 -3.02 -0.40
N GLU A 43 6.68 -3.21 -0.25
CA GLU A 43 7.68 -2.97 -1.29
C GLU A 43 7.35 -3.70 -2.60
N GLN A 44 6.98 -4.96 -2.49
CA GLN A 44 6.70 -5.85 -3.63
C GLN A 44 5.56 -5.37 -4.53
N LEU A 45 4.67 -4.49 -4.03
CA LEU A 45 3.58 -3.94 -4.84
C LEU A 45 4.05 -2.91 -5.86
N LEU A 46 5.26 -2.37 -5.67
CA LEU A 46 5.83 -1.36 -6.57
C LEU A 46 6.58 -1.99 -7.75
N GLU A 47 6.77 -3.31 -7.75
CA GLU A 47 7.39 -4.02 -8.87
C GLU A 47 6.53 -3.89 -10.13
N GLY A 48 7.14 -3.42 -11.22
CA GLY A 48 6.47 -3.22 -12.51
C GLY A 48 5.91 -1.82 -12.73
N GLU A 49 5.86 -0.96 -11.71
CA GLU A 49 5.37 0.41 -11.85
C GLU A 49 6.40 1.30 -12.56
N GLU A 50 6.25 1.49 -13.87
CA GLU A 50 7.22 2.20 -14.74
C GLU A 50 7.50 3.66 -14.34
N TYR A 51 6.59 4.27 -13.59
CA TYR A 51 6.73 5.65 -13.11
C TYR A 51 7.49 5.77 -11.77
N ILE A 52 7.89 4.64 -11.17
CA ILE A 52 8.70 4.58 -9.96
C ILE A 52 10.13 4.20 -10.32
N ASP A 53 11.07 5.12 -10.14
CA ASP A 53 12.47 4.90 -10.51
C ASP A 53 13.30 4.24 -9.39
N GLY A 54 12.76 4.16 -8.17
CA GLY A 54 13.42 3.50 -7.05
C GLY A 54 12.51 3.29 -5.85
N VAL A 55 12.90 2.37 -4.97
CA VAL A 55 12.19 2.06 -3.74
C VAL A 55 13.17 2.05 -2.58
N MET A 56 12.72 2.61 -1.45
CA MET A 56 13.39 2.54 -0.16
C MET A 56 12.38 2.01 0.86
N THR A 57 12.85 1.19 1.79
CA THR A 57 11.98 0.55 2.78
C THR A 57 12.36 0.93 4.21
N ILE A 58 11.36 0.88 5.09
CA ILE A 58 11.55 0.96 6.54
C ILE A 58 10.69 -0.11 7.24
N PRO A 59 11.04 -0.47 8.48
CA PRO A 59 10.10 -1.18 9.35
C PRO A 59 8.84 -0.31 9.48
N GLY A 60 7.66 -0.81 9.08
CA GLY A 60 6.40 -0.04 8.99
C GLY A 60 5.86 0.58 10.30
N ARG A 61 6.68 0.66 11.34
CA ARG A 61 6.46 1.27 12.66
C ARG A 61 7.21 2.60 12.80
N GLU A 62 6.94 3.35 13.87
CA GLU A 62 7.79 4.50 14.21
C GLU A 62 9.22 3.99 14.47
N LEU A 63 10.22 4.76 14.03
CA LEU A 63 11.62 4.47 14.35
C LEU A 63 11.85 4.94 15.77
N GLY A 64 12.05 3.99 16.68
CA GLY A 64 12.04 4.23 18.12
C GLY A 64 13.38 4.73 18.66
N SER A 65 14.47 4.52 17.92
CA SER A 65 15.81 4.90 18.32
C SER A 65 16.40 6.02 17.48
N TYR A 66 17.24 6.85 18.10
CA TYR A 66 18.02 7.86 17.38
C TYR A 66 18.95 7.24 16.32
N VAL A 67 19.41 6.00 16.54
CA VAL A 67 20.26 5.26 15.60
C VAL A 67 19.49 4.98 14.31
N GLU A 68 18.28 4.43 14.38
CA GLU A 68 17.43 4.18 13.20
C GLU A 68 17.13 5.48 12.43
N VAL A 69 16.87 6.59 13.14
CA VAL A 69 16.65 7.90 12.51
C VAL A 69 17.91 8.39 11.78
N ARG A 70 19.09 8.20 12.38
CA ARG A 70 20.37 8.61 11.78
C ARG A 70 20.72 7.75 10.57
N GLU A 71 20.48 6.45 10.64
CA GLU A 71 20.66 5.52 9.52
C GLU A 71 19.77 5.91 8.35
N LEU A 72 18.48 6.15 8.60
CA LEU A 72 17.58 6.66 7.57
C LEU A 72 18.07 8.00 7.03
N SER A 73 18.52 8.93 7.87
CA SER A 73 19.08 10.20 7.42
C SER A 73 20.27 10.02 6.47
N HIS A 74 21.17 9.07 6.74
CA HIS A 74 22.32 8.80 5.87
C HIS A 74 21.87 8.22 4.52
N LEU A 75 20.89 7.31 4.52
CA LEU A 75 20.30 6.77 3.29
C LEU A 75 19.61 7.86 2.47
N LEU A 76 18.85 8.74 3.12
CA LEU A 76 18.19 9.88 2.48
C LEU A 76 19.20 10.88 1.89
N GLN A 77 20.31 11.12 2.60
CA GLN A 77 21.39 11.99 2.13
C GLN A 77 22.09 11.39 0.91
N ALA A 78 22.40 10.08 0.93
CA ALA A 78 22.97 9.38 -0.21
C ALA A 78 22.03 9.39 -1.43
N GLY A 79 20.72 9.38 -1.19
CA GLY A 79 19.70 9.49 -2.22
C GLY A 79 19.58 10.89 -2.85
N ASN A 80 20.23 11.93 -2.31
CA ASN A 80 20.27 13.30 -2.87
C ASN A 80 18.88 13.86 -3.25
N PHE A 81 17.88 13.69 -2.38
CA PHE A 81 16.52 14.15 -2.65
C PHE A 81 16.38 15.67 -2.50
N ASP A 82 15.77 16.32 -3.50
CA ASP A 82 15.43 17.75 -3.47
C ASP A 82 14.13 18.00 -2.71
N VAL A 83 13.18 17.05 -2.86
CA VAL A 83 11.81 17.13 -2.35
C VAL A 83 11.46 15.82 -1.65
N VAL A 84 10.79 15.92 -0.51
CA VAL A 84 10.06 14.80 0.10
C VAL A 84 8.61 15.19 0.36
N VAL A 85 7.69 14.31 0.00
CA VAL A 85 6.26 14.42 0.31
C VAL A 85 5.88 13.34 1.31
N PHE A 86 5.43 13.75 2.50
CA PHE A 86 4.94 12.84 3.53
C PHE A 86 3.42 12.72 3.45
N PHE A 87 2.94 11.67 2.80
CA PHE A 87 1.52 11.35 2.78
C PHE A 87 1.04 10.83 4.15
N TYR A 88 1.89 10.07 4.85
CA TYR A 88 1.76 9.71 6.26
C TYR A 88 2.90 10.31 7.10
N PRO A 89 2.80 11.56 7.56
CA PRO A 89 3.87 12.16 8.35
C PRO A 89 4.02 11.44 9.70
N ARG A 90 5.28 11.13 10.04
CA ARG A 90 5.76 10.62 11.33
C ARG A 90 6.90 11.50 11.82
N PHE A 91 7.14 11.53 13.13
CA PHE A 91 8.18 12.37 13.71
C PHE A 91 9.56 11.92 13.22
N SER A 92 9.82 10.62 13.28
CA SER A 92 11.11 10.04 12.89
C SER A 92 11.47 10.34 11.43
N LEU A 93 10.50 10.23 10.53
CA LEU A 93 10.71 10.47 9.09
C LEU A 93 10.98 11.94 8.80
N ALA A 94 10.21 12.84 9.43
CA ALA A 94 10.42 14.28 9.28
C ALA A 94 11.78 14.72 9.87
N LEU A 95 12.20 14.11 10.98
CA LEU A 95 13.51 14.37 11.59
C LEU A 95 14.66 13.86 10.71
N ALA A 96 14.57 12.63 10.20
CA ALA A 96 15.57 12.06 9.29
C ALA A 96 15.70 12.90 8.01
N ALA A 97 14.60 13.31 7.39
CA ALA A 97 14.63 14.17 6.20
C ALA A 97 15.23 15.56 6.47
N ARG A 98 15.02 16.11 7.68
CA ARG A 98 15.65 17.37 8.09
C ARG A 98 17.16 17.19 8.29
N MET A 99 17.59 16.10 8.95
CA MET A 99 19.00 15.77 9.15
C MET A 99 19.72 15.48 7.81
N ALA A 100 19.01 14.92 6.83
CA ALA A 100 19.49 14.71 5.47
C ALA A 100 19.52 15.99 4.62
N HIS A 101 19.14 17.15 5.19
CA HIS A 101 19.10 18.44 4.51
C HIS A 101 18.24 18.49 3.23
N ILE A 102 17.19 17.65 3.13
CA ILE A 102 16.26 17.69 2.00
C ILE A 102 15.60 19.07 1.94
N THR A 103 15.74 19.79 0.82
CA THR A 103 15.39 21.22 0.76
C THR A 103 13.91 21.48 0.94
N ARG A 104 13.04 20.69 0.29
CA ARG A 104 11.58 20.84 0.37
C ARG A 104 10.96 19.62 1.07
N ARG A 105 10.31 19.84 2.20
CA ARG A 105 9.71 18.81 3.06
C ARG A 105 8.23 19.13 3.25
N ILE A 106 7.41 18.44 2.46
CA ILE A 106 5.97 18.68 2.30
C ILE A 106 5.18 17.70 3.16
N GLY A 107 4.15 18.18 3.86
CA GLY A 107 3.25 17.32 4.64
C GLY A 107 2.15 18.12 5.34
N THR A 108 1.23 17.42 6.01
CA THR A 108 0.14 18.08 6.75
C THR A 108 0.65 18.85 7.97
N GLY A 109 0.12 20.06 8.18
CA GLY A 109 0.62 21.02 9.18
C GLY A 109 0.06 20.93 10.61
N TYR A 110 -0.65 19.86 10.98
CA TYR A 110 -1.45 19.82 12.23
C TYR A 110 -0.75 19.21 13.45
N ARG A 111 0.47 18.68 13.31
CA ARG A 111 1.18 18.04 14.43
C ARG A 111 2.26 18.98 14.98
N SER A 112 2.60 18.86 16.26
CA SER A 112 3.62 19.70 16.91
C SER A 112 4.98 19.64 16.18
N TYR A 113 5.32 18.48 15.62
CA TYR A 113 6.55 18.29 14.86
C TYR A 113 6.48 18.78 13.40
N SER A 114 5.35 19.33 12.95
CA SER A 114 5.25 19.92 11.61
C SER A 114 6.22 21.09 11.40
N LEU A 115 6.87 21.60 12.45
CA LEU A 115 8.01 22.53 12.35
C LEU A 115 9.23 21.95 11.61
N LEU A 116 9.36 20.63 11.57
CA LEU A 116 10.37 19.94 10.77
C LEU A 116 10.06 20.04 9.26
N LEU A 117 8.79 20.25 8.91
CA LEU A 117 8.31 20.51 7.55
C LEU A 117 8.38 22.02 7.26
N ASN A 118 8.90 22.39 6.11
CA ASN A 118 8.92 23.79 5.64
C ASN A 118 7.72 24.12 4.74
N GLU A 119 7.13 23.12 4.10
CA GLU A 119 5.92 23.29 3.29
C GLU A 119 4.76 22.53 3.93
N ARG A 120 3.92 23.28 4.65
CA ARG A 120 2.84 22.72 5.46
C ARG A 120 1.52 22.97 4.77
N VAL A 121 0.83 21.89 4.41
CA VAL A 121 -0.49 21.97 3.79
C VAL A 121 -1.56 21.79 4.87
N LYS A 122 -2.51 22.72 4.91
CA LYS A 122 -3.64 22.71 5.86
C LYS A 122 -4.77 21.82 5.31
N LEU A 123 -4.56 20.50 5.34
CA LEU A 123 -5.54 19.48 4.95
C LEU A 123 -6.04 18.66 6.13
N HIS A 124 -7.31 18.84 6.51
CA HIS A 124 -7.96 18.00 7.51
C HIS A 124 -8.50 16.72 6.88
N ARG A 125 -7.71 15.63 6.90
CA ARG A 125 -8.14 14.33 6.34
C ARG A 125 -9.48 13.85 6.93
N LYS A 126 -9.62 13.87 8.27
CA LYS A 126 -10.79 13.34 9.00
C LYS A 126 -12.13 14.08 8.75
N HIS A 127 -12.10 15.38 8.47
CA HIS A 127 -13.31 16.21 8.37
C HIS A 127 -13.52 16.81 6.98
N SER A 128 -12.70 16.42 5.99
CA SER A 128 -12.78 16.97 4.64
C SER A 128 -13.99 16.46 3.85
N GLY A 129 -14.48 15.25 4.15
CA GLY A 129 -15.46 14.55 3.32
C GLY A 129 -14.91 14.09 1.96
N LYS A 130 -13.60 14.26 1.71
CA LYS A 130 -12.94 13.86 0.46
C LYS A 130 -12.40 12.44 0.54
N HIS A 131 -12.27 11.79 -0.61
CA HIS A 131 -11.59 10.51 -0.73
C HIS A 131 -10.09 10.65 -0.44
N GLU A 132 -9.44 9.62 0.11
CA GLU A 132 -8.00 9.67 0.45
C GLU A 132 -7.13 9.94 -0.79
N LEU A 133 -7.53 9.42 -1.96
CA LEU A 133 -6.91 9.75 -3.25
C LEU A 133 -6.90 11.26 -3.51
N ASP A 134 -8.04 11.93 -3.33
CA ASP A 134 -8.16 13.38 -3.54
C ASP A 134 -7.31 14.17 -2.56
N LEU A 135 -7.27 13.73 -1.31
CA LEU A 135 -6.42 14.33 -0.28
C LEU A 135 -4.93 14.18 -0.61
N ASN A 136 -4.53 13.09 -1.25
CA ASN A 136 -3.15 12.89 -1.70
C ASN A 136 -2.77 13.84 -2.83
N TYR A 137 -3.67 14.10 -3.78
CA TYR A 137 -3.46 15.13 -4.81
C TYR A 137 -3.47 16.54 -4.23
N ASP A 138 -4.44 16.87 -3.36
CA ASP A 138 -4.52 18.18 -2.69
C ASP A 138 -3.23 18.49 -1.90
N LEU A 139 -2.57 17.45 -1.34
CA LEU A 139 -1.33 17.59 -0.60
C LEU A 139 -0.17 18.07 -1.48
N VAL A 140 -0.18 17.71 -2.76
CA VAL A 140 0.89 18.04 -3.70
C VAL A 140 0.56 19.22 -4.61
N GLU A 141 -0.69 19.66 -4.66
CA GLU A 141 -1.19 20.69 -5.58
C GLU A 141 -0.38 21.99 -5.56
N SER A 142 0.03 22.48 -4.38
CA SER A 142 0.84 23.71 -4.29
C SER A 142 2.23 23.57 -4.93
N THR A 143 2.72 22.35 -5.02
CA THR A 143 4.06 22.02 -5.52
C THR A 143 4.04 21.53 -6.96
N PHE A 144 3.01 20.78 -7.31
CA PHE A 144 2.77 20.18 -8.62
C PHE A 144 1.32 20.52 -9.01
N PRO A 145 1.07 21.74 -9.49
CA PRO A 145 -0.28 22.20 -9.78
C PRO A 145 -0.84 21.53 -11.05
N GLY A 146 -2.14 21.22 -11.03
CA GLY A 146 -2.85 20.73 -12.21
C GLY A 146 -2.45 19.33 -12.67
N LEU A 147 -2.01 18.46 -11.75
CA LEU A 147 -1.71 17.07 -12.08
C LEU A 147 -2.96 16.35 -12.64
N PRO A 148 -2.81 15.53 -13.70
CA PRO A 148 -3.91 14.69 -14.18
C PRO A 148 -4.36 13.72 -13.08
N ARG A 149 -5.64 13.35 -13.08
CA ARG A 149 -6.18 12.39 -12.12
C ARG A 149 -6.23 11.00 -12.77
N HIS A 150 -5.74 10.00 -12.06
CA HIS A 150 -5.78 8.60 -12.46
C HIS A 150 -6.50 7.76 -11.42
N GLU A 151 -7.16 6.70 -11.88
CA GLU A 151 -7.67 5.67 -10.99
C GLU A 151 -6.52 4.85 -10.38
N PRO A 152 -6.67 4.37 -9.13
CA PRO A 152 -5.70 3.46 -8.53
C PRO A 152 -5.61 2.16 -9.33
N HIS A 153 -4.39 1.78 -9.69
CA HIS A 153 -4.11 0.55 -10.43
C HIS A 153 -2.79 -0.05 -9.94
N LEU A 154 -2.68 -1.38 -10.04
CA LEU A 154 -1.46 -2.13 -9.82
C LEU A 154 -1.15 -2.94 -11.06
N THR A 155 0.09 -2.86 -11.52
CA THR A 155 0.58 -3.64 -12.65
C THR A 155 0.74 -5.09 -12.20
N VAL A 156 0.02 -6.00 -12.86
CA VAL A 156 0.15 -7.43 -12.64
C VAL A 156 1.16 -7.99 -13.64
N LEU A 157 2.23 -8.59 -13.14
CA LEU A 157 3.30 -9.14 -13.96
C LEU A 157 3.04 -10.62 -14.28
N GLU A 158 3.50 -11.07 -15.44
CA GLU A 158 3.37 -12.48 -15.87
C GLU A 158 3.83 -13.52 -14.81
N PRO A 159 4.95 -13.34 -14.08
CA PRO A 159 5.32 -14.27 -13.02
C PRO A 159 4.29 -14.37 -11.88
N GLU A 160 3.55 -13.31 -11.62
CA GLU A 160 2.53 -13.24 -10.57
C GLU A 160 1.27 -13.97 -11.01
N ILE A 161 0.88 -13.82 -12.28
CA ILE A 161 -0.19 -14.59 -12.92
C ILE A 161 0.15 -16.08 -12.89
N CYS A 162 1.34 -16.46 -13.35
CA CYS A 162 1.80 -17.85 -13.33
C CYS A 162 1.79 -18.45 -11.91
N SER A 163 2.25 -17.69 -10.92
CA SER A 163 2.25 -18.10 -9.51
C SER A 163 0.84 -18.28 -8.94
N ALA A 164 -0.08 -17.39 -9.29
CA ALA A 164 -1.50 -17.48 -8.92
C ALA A 164 -2.17 -18.70 -9.57
N GLN A 165 -1.93 -18.93 -10.86
CA GLN A 165 -2.44 -20.10 -11.59
C GLN A 165 -1.91 -21.41 -11.00
N ALA A 166 -0.63 -21.46 -10.63
CA ALA A 166 -0.05 -22.64 -9.98
C ALA A 166 -0.68 -22.93 -8.60
N LEU A 167 -1.00 -21.88 -7.82
CA LEU A 167 -1.71 -22.04 -6.54
C LEU A 167 -3.13 -22.57 -6.74
N LEU A 168 -3.87 -22.03 -7.71
CA LEU A 168 -5.21 -22.49 -8.06
C LEU A 168 -5.18 -23.97 -8.46
N ALA A 169 -4.33 -24.33 -9.43
CA ALA A 169 -4.20 -25.70 -9.91
C ALA A 169 -3.74 -26.66 -8.80
N GLY A 170 -2.81 -26.23 -7.94
CA GLY A 170 -2.35 -27.00 -6.78
C GLY A 170 -3.45 -27.30 -5.76
N ASN A 171 -4.50 -26.48 -5.72
CA ASN A 171 -5.70 -26.68 -4.88
C ASN A 171 -6.88 -27.28 -5.66
N GLY A 172 -6.65 -27.78 -6.88
CA GLY A 172 -7.69 -28.42 -7.69
C GLY A 172 -8.69 -27.45 -8.32
N VAL A 173 -8.35 -26.16 -8.43
CA VAL A 173 -9.14 -25.15 -9.15
C VAL A 173 -8.53 -24.95 -10.53
N ASP A 174 -9.33 -25.13 -11.58
CA ASP A 174 -8.90 -24.81 -12.93
C ASP A 174 -8.82 -23.28 -13.10
N PRO A 175 -7.64 -22.71 -13.39
CA PRO A 175 -7.51 -21.26 -13.58
C PRO A 175 -8.29 -20.72 -14.80
N GLY A 176 -8.73 -21.58 -15.71
CA GLY A 176 -9.59 -21.23 -16.85
C GLY A 176 -11.08 -21.17 -16.53
N GLU A 177 -11.50 -21.66 -15.36
CA GLU A 177 -12.90 -21.70 -14.93
C GLU A 177 -13.20 -20.61 -13.88
N PRO A 178 -14.46 -20.18 -13.73
CA PRO A 178 -14.84 -19.19 -12.72
C PRO A 178 -14.58 -19.69 -11.29
N PHE A 179 -14.10 -18.79 -10.44
CA PHE A 179 -13.97 -18.98 -8.99
C PHE A 179 -14.31 -17.67 -8.26
N VAL A 180 -14.55 -17.76 -6.95
CA VAL A 180 -14.85 -16.59 -6.10
C VAL A 180 -13.78 -16.45 -5.03
N ILE A 181 -13.25 -15.24 -4.85
CA ILE A 181 -12.38 -14.92 -3.71
C ILE A 181 -13.21 -14.22 -2.63
N VAL A 182 -13.11 -14.71 -1.40
CA VAL A 182 -13.58 -14.02 -0.20
C VAL A 182 -12.35 -13.65 0.63
N HIS A 183 -12.16 -12.35 0.87
CA HIS A 183 -11.10 -11.81 1.73
C HIS A 183 -11.73 -11.28 3.03
N PRO A 184 -12.01 -12.15 4.02
CA PRO A 184 -12.69 -11.74 5.23
C PRO A 184 -11.76 -10.95 6.16
N PHE A 185 -12.40 -10.18 7.04
CA PHE A 185 -11.75 -9.43 8.12
C PHE A 185 -10.87 -8.27 7.65
N SER A 186 -10.37 -7.53 8.65
CA SER A 186 -9.47 -6.40 8.46
C SER A 186 -8.67 -6.21 9.73
N ARG A 187 -7.56 -5.48 9.61
CA ARG A 187 -6.70 -5.10 10.74
C ARG A 187 -7.27 -3.97 11.60
N GLY A 188 -8.59 -3.75 11.55
CA GLY A 188 -9.29 -2.72 12.33
C GLY A 188 -9.32 -1.33 11.68
N SER A 189 -8.98 -1.22 10.40
CA SER A 189 -9.11 0.02 9.61
C SER A 189 -10.55 0.33 9.24
N SER A 190 -11.47 -0.62 9.38
CA SER A 190 -12.90 -0.47 9.11
C SER A 190 -13.74 -1.46 9.92
N PRO A 191 -15.05 -1.22 10.09
CA PRO A 191 -15.95 -2.18 10.72
C PRO A 191 -15.91 -3.52 9.97
N ASN A 192 -15.67 -4.61 10.69
CA ASN A 192 -15.73 -5.95 10.12
C ASN A 192 -17.14 -6.51 10.21
N TRP A 193 -17.52 -7.32 9.22
CA TRP A 193 -18.70 -8.15 9.34
C TRP A 193 -18.50 -9.22 10.41
N ARG A 194 -19.60 -9.72 10.97
CA ARG A 194 -19.52 -10.77 11.99
C ARG A 194 -18.97 -12.05 11.35
N PRO A 195 -18.07 -12.81 12.03
CA PRO A 195 -17.48 -14.01 11.46
C PRO A 195 -18.53 -15.04 10.99
N GLU A 196 -19.64 -15.15 11.70
CA GLU A 196 -20.73 -16.09 11.37
C GLU A 196 -21.36 -15.77 10.02
N HIS A 197 -21.44 -14.49 9.67
CA HIS A 197 -22.01 -14.08 8.40
C HIS A 197 -21.07 -14.40 7.22
N TYR A 198 -19.75 -14.28 7.40
CA TYR A 198 -18.80 -14.76 6.39
C TYR A 198 -18.93 -16.26 6.19
N ALA A 199 -19.11 -17.03 7.27
CA ALA A 199 -19.32 -18.47 7.18
C ALA A 199 -20.59 -18.81 6.39
N SER A 200 -21.71 -18.13 6.68
CA SER A 200 -22.96 -18.32 5.91
C SER A 200 -22.80 -17.96 4.43
N LEU A 201 -22.16 -16.84 4.11
CA LEU A 201 -21.89 -16.45 2.71
C LEU A 201 -21.07 -17.50 1.97
N VAL A 202 -19.99 -17.98 2.60
CA VAL A 202 -19.10 -18.98 2.00
C VAL A 202 -19.84 -20.31 1.74
N GLN A 203 -20.72 -20.72 2.66
CA GLN A 203 -21.56 -21.91 2.47
C GLN A 203 -22.55 -21.76 1.31
N GLU A 204 -23.20 -20.60 1.19
CA GLU A 204 -24.13 -20.32 0.07
C GLU A 204 -23.41 -20.30 -1.28
N LEU A 205 -22.21 -19.71 -1.34
CA LEU A 205 -21.39 -19.71 -2.55
C LEU A 205 -20.92 -21.12 -2.92
N ALA A 206 -20.46 -21.90 -1.94
CA ALA A 206 -20.00 -23.27 -2.15
C ALA A 206 -21.13 -24.20 -2.67
N ALA A 207 -22.38 -23.97 -2.25
CA ALA A 207 -23.55 -24.70 -2.75
C ALA A 207 -23.80 -24.49 -4.26
N SER A 208 -23.25 -23.41 -4.85
CA SER A 208 -23.40 -23.09 -6.27
C SER A 208 -22.37 -23.82 -7.17
N SER A 209 -21.60 -24.77 -6.63
CA SER A 209 -20.57 -25.55 -7.35
C SER A 209 -19.43 -24.72 -7.97
N VAL A 210 -19.29 -23.45 -7.56
CA VAL A 210 -18.15 -22.59 -7.92
C VAL A 210 -17.12 -22.67 -6.80
N PRO A 211 -15.82 -22.91 -7.09
CA PRO A 211 -14.79 -22.92 -6.07
C PRO A 211 -14.70 -21.57 -5.34
N VAL A 212 -14.62 -21.63 -4.01
CA VAL A 212 -14.52 -20.44 -3.16
C VAL A 212 -13.15 -20.42 -2.48
N LEU A 213 -12.33 -19.43 -2.81
CA LEU A 213 -11.05 -19.21 -2.18
C LEU A 213 -11.18 -18.22 -1.02
N ILE A 214 -10.72 -18.63 0.16
CA ILE A 214 -10.55 -17.74 1.30
C ILE A 214 -9.10 -17.25 1.33
N THR A 215 -8.92 -15.94 1.15
CA THR A 215 -7.61 -15.28 1.28
C THR A 215 -7.51 -14.52 2.59
N GLY A 216 -6.31 -14.10 2.97
CA GLY A 216 -6.09 -13.39 4.23
C GLY A 216 -4.72 -13.69 4.81
N SER A 217 -4.46 -13.19 6.00
CA SER A 217 -3.22 -13.44 6.73
C SER A 217 -3.21 -14.80 7.43
N GLN A 218 -2.02 -15.29 7.75
CA GLN A 218 -1.85 -16.49 8.57
C GLN A 218 -2.53 -16.36 9.94
N GLN A 219 -2.52 -15.16 10.54
CA GLN A 219 -3.16 -14.90 11.83
C GLN A 219 -4.68 -15.05 11.74
N GLU A 220 -5.30 -14.57 10.65
CA GLU A 220 -6.73 -14.74 10.41
C GLU A 220 -7.08 -16.21 10.20
N ARG A 221 -6.25 -16.97 9.49
CA ARG A 221 -6.44 -18.43 9.36
C ARG A 221 -6.39 -19.15 10.71
N LEU A 222 -5.41 -18.84 11.55
CA LEU A 222 -5.30 -19.46 12.87
C LEU A 222 -6.51 -19.14 13.76
N ARG A 223 -7.06 -17.94 13.61
CA ARG A 223 -8.16 -17.47 14.46
C ARG A 223 -9.54 -17.90 13.97
N PHE A 224 -9.74 -17.97 12.66
CA PHE A 224 -11.06 -18.11 12.03
C PHE A 224 -11.13 -19.23 10.98
N GLY A 225 -10.03 -19.93 10.71
CA GLY A 225 -9.97 -20.95 9.66
C GLY A 225 -10.95 -22.11 9.88
N SER A 226 -11.25 -22.45 11.13
CA SER A 226 -12.26 -23.48 11.47
C SER A 226 -13.67 -23.11 11.03
N LEU A 227 -13.99 -21.82 10.84
CA LEU A 227 -15.29 -21.39 10.34
C LEU A 227 -15.55 -21.83 8.90
N PHE A 228 -14.50 -22.17 8.15
CA PHE A 228 -14.56 -22.51 6.74
C PHE A 228 -14.19 -23.97 6.44
N ALA A 229 -13.84 -24.77 7.46
CA ALA A 229 -13.23 -26.09 7.28
C ALA A 229 -14.21 -27.18 6.75
N ASP A 230 -15.51 -27.03 7.01
CA ASP A 230 -16.50 -28.08 6.77
C ASP A 230 -17.27 -27.93 5.44
N SER A 231 -16.87 -26.99 4.58
CA SER A 231 -17.61 -26.68 3.35
C SER A 231 -16.92 -27.25 2.10
N PRO A 232 -17.51 -28.27 1.44
CA PRO A 232 -16.97 -28.80 0.18
C PRO A 232 -16.85 -27.69 -0.87
N GLY A 233 -15.73 -27.65 -1.60
CA GLY A 233 -15.49 -26.60 -2.62
C GLY A 233 -14.93 -25.28 -2.05
N VAL A 234 -14.69 -25.20 -0.74
CA VAL A 234 -14.02 -24.07 -0.11
C VAL A 234 -12.55 -24.38 0.11
N ILE A 235 -11.69 -23.47 -0.34
CA ILE A 235 -10.25 -23.61 -0.31
C ILE A 235 -9.70 -22.43 0.49
N ASN A 236 -9.11 -22.72 1.65
CA ASN A 236 -8.53 -21.68 2.49
C ASN A 236 -7.03 -21.57 2.22
N VAL A 237 -6.64 -20.51 1.49
CA VAL A 237 -5.23 -20.16 1.18
C VAL A 237 -4.74 -18.99 2.03
N ALA A 238 -5.46 -18.62 3.10
CA ALA A 238 -5.02 -17.54 3.98
C ALA A 238 -3.66 -17.88 4.62
N GLY A 239 -2.72 -16.95 4.51
CA GLY A 239 -1.32 -17.13 4.92
C GLY A 239 -0.45 -17.95 3.96
N GLU A 240 -0.97 -18.41 2.84
CA GLU A 240 -0.20 -19.13 1.81
C GLU A 240 0.26 -18.22 0.67
N THR A 241 -0.36 -17.05 0.52
CA THR A 241 -0.02 -16.04 -0.50
C THR A 241 0.79 -14.90 0.09
N ASP A 242 1.82 -14.45 -0.63
CA ASP A 242 2.37 -13.11 -0.43
C ASP A 242 1.53 -12.05 -1.20
N LEU A 243 1.92 -10.78 -1.13
CA LEU A 243 1.18 -9.71 -1.80
C LEU A 243 1.26 -9.80 -3.33
N ARG A 244 2.35 -10.34 -3.87
CA ARG A 244 2.52 -10.48 -5.33
C ARG A 244 1.60 -11.54 -5.88
N GLN A 245 1.53 -12.68 -5.20
CA GLN A 245 0.64 -13.76 -5.58
C GLN A 245 -0.83 -13.37 -5.37
N LEU A 246 -1.16 -12.65 -4.29
CA LEU A 246 -2.51 -12.11 -4.09
C LEU A 246 -2.89 -11.12 -5.19
N LYS A 247 -1.96 -10.26 -5.62
CA LYS A 247 -2.14 -9.35 -6.77
C LYS A 247 -2.38 -10.12 -8.08
N GLY A 248 -1.76 -11.29 -8.27
CA GLY A 248 -2.00 -12.14 -9.45
C GLY A 248 -3.32 -12.91 -9.42
N LEU A 249 -3.96 -13.06 -8.26
CA LEU A 249 -5.23 -13.76 -8.08
C LEU A 249 -6.47 -12.88 -8.31
N ILE A 250 -6.33 -11.55 -8.17
CA ILE A 250 -7.43 -10.56 -8.17
C ILE A 250 -7.32 -9.71 -9.44
#